data_AF-A0A397B1M3-F1
#
_entry.id   AF-A0A397B1M3-F1
#
_cell.length_a   1.000
_cell.length_b   1.000
_cell.length_c   1.000
_cell.angle_alpha   90.00
_cell.angle_beta   90.00
_cell.angle_gamma   90.00
#
_symmetry.space_group_name_H-M   'P 1'
#
loop_
_entity.id
_entity.type
_entity.pdbx_description
1 polymer ?
#
loop_
_entity_poly.entity_id
_entity_poly.type
_entity_poly.pdbx_seq_one_letter_code
_entity_poly.pdbx_strand_id
1 'polypeptide(L)'
;MQAKAKQVKATQQVGRLDGEIARKAAEVAAAAAQVQDSVDKASSICGRIEDVEHPSYYNAQIHELNHRMTVEKAQFDHMDLCELELDVQEKAGKLNQKAIEFKNLSDNVHHVNDMKQLSGGERSFTQVSLLMALGECIECPFRVMDEFDVFMDSINRTLTLKLLIETAKTEATKQFIFVTPNDLR
;
A
#
# COMPACT_ATOMS: atom_id res chain seq x y z
N MET A 1 -75.99 25.42 -28.70
CA MET A 1 -74.95 25.00 -29.66
C MET A 1 -73.52 25.03 -29.11
N GLN A 2 -73.14 26.00 -28.26
CA GLN A 2 -71.75 26.16 -27.80
C GLN A 2 -71.18 25.00 -26.95
N ALA A 3 -72.00 24.30 -26.16
CA ALA A 3 -71.56 23.19 -25.32
C ALA A 3 -71.10 21.94 -26.12
N LYS A 4 -71.82 21.59 -27.19
CA LYS A 4 -71.46 20.46 -28.07
C LYS A 4 -70.14 20.71 -28.81
N ALA A 5 -69.88 21.94 -29.22
CA ALA A 5 -68.62 22.31 -29.88
C ALA A 5 -67.40 22.21 -28.94
N LYS A 6 -67.55 22.57 -27.65
CA LYS A 6 -66.50 22.35 -26.64
C LYS A 6 -66.24 20.87 -26.38
N GLN A 7 -67.29 20.05 -26.33
CA GLN A 7 -67.16 18.61 -26.12
C GLN A 7 -66.40 17.94 -27.28
N VAL A 8 -66.74 18.28 -28.53
CA VAL A 8 -66.04 17.75 -29.71
C VAL A 8 -64.56 18.17 -29.74
N LYS A 9 -64.24 19.42 -29.41
CA LYS A 9 -62.84 19.88 -29.30
C LYS A 9 -62.07 19.15 -28.20
N ALA A 10 -62.69 18.91 -27.04
CA ALA A 10 -62.05 18.16 -25.95
C ALA A 10 -61.79 16.70 -26.34
N THR A 11 -62.74 16.02 -27.00
CA THR A 11 -62.55 14.65 -27.50
C THR A 11 -61.42 14.58 -28.54
N GLN A 12 -61.32 15.56 -29.43
CA GLN A 12 -60.26 15.64 -30.42
C GLN A 12 -58.89 15.92 -29.78
N GLN A 13 -58.84 16.69 -28.70
CA GLN A 13 -57.63 16.96 -27.94
C GLN A 13 -57.15 15.75 -27.14
N VAL A 14 -58.07 14.98 -26.54
CA VAL A 14 -57.75 13.71 -25.85
C VAL A 14 -57.13 12.72 -26.83
N GLY A 15 -57.75 12.51 -28.00
CA GLY A 15 -57.19 11.60 -29.01
C GLY A 15 -55.80 12.01 -29.52
N ARG A 16 -55.50 13.32 -29.57
CA ARG A 16 -54.16 13.83 -29.89
C ARG A 16 -53.14 13.49 -28.79
N LEU A 17 -53.52 13.67 -27.52
CA LEU A 17 -52.67 13.34 -26.38
C LEU A 17 -52.43 11.83 -26.26
N ASP A 18 -53.45 11.01 -26.52
CA ASP A 18 -53.30 9.54 -26.53
C ASP A 18 -52.30 9.08 -27.60
N GLY A 19 -52.31 9.73 -28.78
CA GLY A 19 -51.32 9.50 -29.82
C GLY A 19 -49.90 9.89 -29.42
N GLU A 20 -49.74 11.02 -28.70
CA GLU A 20 -48.44 11.45 -28.16
C GLU A 20 -47.93 10.51 -27.07
N ILE A 21 -48.81 10.03 -26.19
CA ILE A 21 -48.49 9.05 -25.14
C ILE A 21 -48.05 7.73 -25.78
N ALA A 22 -48.78 7.23 -26.78
CA ALA A 22 -48.41 6.00 -27.50
C ALA A 22 -47.04 6.12 -28.18
N ARG A 23 -46.75 7.28 -28.79
CA ARG A 23 -45.44 7.54 -29.41
C ARG A 23 -44.32 7.55 -28.37
N LYS A 24 -44.50 8.28 -27.27
CA LYS A 24 -43.51 8.32 -26.18
C LYS A 24 -43.33 6.97 -25.52
N ALA A 25 -44.40 6.17 -25.38
CA ALA A 25 -44.31 4.82 -24.84
C ALA A 25 -43.47 3.91 -25.75
N ALA A 26 -43.63 4.02 -27.07
CA ALA A 26 -42.80 3.29 -28.03
C ALA A 26 -41.34 3.75 -27.99
N GLU A 27 -41.08 5.07 -27.88
CA GLU A 27 -39.73 5.63 -27.74
C GLU A 27 -39.03 5.12 -26.45
N VAL A 28 -39.75 5.09 -25.32
CA VAL A 28 -39.24 4.57 -24.04
C VAL A 28 -38.96 3.06 -24.13
N ALA A 29 -39.84 2.29 -24.77
CA ALA A 29 -39.64 0.86 -24.97
C ALA A 29 -38.39 0.57 -25.83
N ALA A 30 -38.16 1.36 -26.88
CA ALA A 30 -36.97 1.26 -27.71
C ALA A 30 -35.69 1.61 -26.93
N ALA A 31 -35.72 2.68 -26.13
CA ALA A 31 -34.59 3.07 -25.28
C ALA A 31 -34.30 2.00 -24.20
N ALA A 32 -35.32 1.41 -23.60
CA ALA A 32 -35.17 0.32 -22.63
C ALA A 32 -34.50 -0.92 -23.26
N ALA A 33 -34.90 -1.28 -24.48
CA ALA A 33 -34.26 -2.37 -25.22
C ALA A 33 -32.79 -2.09 -25.54
N GLN A 34 -32.45 -0.86 -25.91
CA GLN A 34 -31.07 -0.45 -26.16
C GLN A 34 -30.20 -0.49 -24.88
N VAL A 35 -30.75 -0.06 -23.74
CA VAL A 35 -30.07 -0.15 -22.46
C VAL A 35 -29.81 -1.61 -22.08
N GLN A 36 -30.80 -2.49 -22.28
CA GLN A 36 -30.63 -3.91 -21.97
C GLN A 36 -29.55 -4.57 -22.82
N ASP A 37 -29.56 -4.36 -24.15
CA ASP A 37 -28.51 -4.88 -25.05
C ASP A 37 -27.11 -4.35 -24.66
N SER A 38 -27.02 -3.11 -24.20
CA SER A 38 -25.75 -2.54 -23.71
C SER A 38 -25.30 -3.19 -22.39
N VAL A 39 -26.24 -3.49 -21.50
CA VAL A 39 -25.97 -4.19 -20.23
C VAL A 39 -25.51 -5.62 -20.49
N ASP A 40 -26.17 -6.34 -21.41
CA ASP A 40 -25.82 -7.71 -21.76
C ASP A 40 -24.40 -7.76 -22.37
N LYS A 41 -24.09 -6.85 -23.29
CA LYS A 41 -22.73 -6.68 -23.85
C LYS A 41 -21.70 -6.40 -22.76
N ALA A 42 -21.96 -5.45 -21.86
CA ALA A 42 -21.04 -5.12 -20.78
C ALA A 42 -20.80 -6.31 -19.83
N SER A 43 -21.86 -7.05 -19.48
CA SER A 43 -21.79 -8.20 -18.57
C SER A 43 -20.99 -9.38 -19.14
N SER A 44 -20.94 -9.53 -20.47
CA SER A 44 -20.14 -10.57 -21.12
C SER A 44 -18.63 -10.29 -21.13
N ILE A 45 -18.22 -9.03 -20.95
CA ILE A 45 -16.82 -8.61 -20.94
C ILE A 45 -16.27 -8.61 -19.51
N CYS A 46 -17.06 -8.15 -18.55
CA CYS A 46 -16.63 -7.92 -17.19
C CYS A 46 -17.81 -8.16 -16.23
N GLY A 47 -17.59 -8.95 -15.19
CA GLY A 47 -18.57 -9.11 -14.11
C GLY A 47 -18.85 -7.77 -13.45
N ARG A 48 -20.13 -7.45 -13.25
CA ARG A 48 -20.51 -6.20 -12.59
C ARG A 48 -20.03 -6.25 -11.14
N ILE A 49 -19.17 -5.31 -10.76
CA ILE A 49 -18.76 -5.11 -9.37
C ILE A 49 -20.00 -4.64 -8.61
N GLU A 50 -20.43 -5.41 -7.61
CA GLU A 50 -21.69 -5.16 -6.87
C GLU A 50 -21.51 -4.07 -5.80
N ASP A 51 -20.34 -4.02 -5.17
CA ASP A 51 -19.95 -3.00 -4.21
C ASP A 51 -19.08 -1.94 -4.90
N VAL A 52 -19.73 -0.94 -5.48
CA VAL A 52 -19.05 0.24 -6.02
C VAL A 52 -19.25 1.39 -5.04
N GLU A 53 -18.14 1.99 -4.62
CA GLU A 53 -18.13 3.22 -3.82
C GLU A 53 -19.04 4.29 -4.46
N HIS A 54 -19.67 5.12 -3.64
CA HIS A 54 -20.54 6.18 -4.14
C HIS A 54 -19.77 7.09 -5.11
N PRO A 55 -20.35 7.55 -6.25
CA PRO A 55 -19.62 8.32 -7.28
C PRO A 55 -18.83 9.54 -6.77
N SER A 56 -19.22 10.11 -5.63
CA SER A 56 -18.46 11.19 -4.96
C SER A 56 -17.05 10.78 -4.55
N TYR A 57 -16.81 9.51 -4.22
CA TYR A 57 -15.51 8.97 -3.84
C TYR A 57 -14.51 9.08 -4.99
N TYR A 58 -14.89 8.59 -6.17
CA TYR A 58 -14.04 8.67 -7.36
C TYR A 58 -13.86 10.11 -7.83
N ASN A 59 -14.91 10.93 -7.79
CA ASN A 59 -14.80 12.34 -8.15
C ASN A 59 -13.82 13.09 -7.24
N ALA A 60 -13.81 12.80 -5.94
CA ALA A 60 -12.85 13.38 -5.01
C ALA A 60 -11.40 12.96 -5.35
N GLN A 61 -11.15 11.68 -5.60
CA GLN A 61 -9.82 11.20 -6.01
C GLN A 61 -9.37 11.78 -7.35
N ILE A 62 -10.26 11.91 -8.32
CA ILE A 62 -9.96 12.52 -9.62
C ILE A 62 -9.61 14.00 -9.44
N HIS A 63 -10.35 14.73 -8.61
CA HIS A 63 -10.02 16.12 -8.30
C HIS A 63 -8.66 16.24 -7.62
N GLU A 64 -8.35 15.36 -6.67
CA GLU A 64 -7.05 15.33 -6.00
C GLU A 64 -5.90 15.02 -6.96
N LEU A 65 -6.07 14.01 -7.83
CA LEU A 65 -5.10 13.67 -8.87
C LEU A 65 -4.88 14.82 -9.84
N ASN A 66 -5.95 15.47 -10.29
CA ASN A 66 -5.85 16.63 -11.17
C ASN A 66 -5.12 17.79 -10.49
N HIS A 67 -5.42 18.07 -9.21
CA HIS A 67 -4.73 19.11 -8.46
C HIS A 67 -3.23 18.81 -8.34
N ARG A 68 -2.87 17.58 -7.95
CA ARG A 68 -1.47 17.13 -7.89
C ARG A 68 -0.77 17.26 -9.24
N MET A 69 -1.42 16.83 -10.31
CA MET A 69 -0.87 16.92 -11.67
C MET A 69 -0.66 18.37 -12.08
N THR A 70 -1.58 19.28 -11.75
CA THR A 70 -1.41 20.71 -12.01
C THR A 70 -0.24 21.29 -11.22
N VAL A 71 -0.10 20.94 -9.94
CA VAL A 71 1.02 21.40 -9.11
C VAL A 71 2.36 20.88 -9.63
N GLU A 72 2.44 19.61 -10.03
CA GLU A 72 3.66 19.05 -10.62
C GLU A 72 3.98 19.69 -11.97
N LYS A 73 2.98 19.89 -12.85
CA LYS A 73 3.18 20.57 -14.14
C LYS A 73 3.69 21.99 -13.96
N ALA A 74 3.17 22.73 -12.99
CA ALA A 74 3.59 24.10 -12.71
C ALA A 74 5.08 24.22 -12.37
N GLN A 75 5.72 23.15 -11.88
CA GLN A 75 7.18 23.14 -11.62
C GLN A 75 8.00 23.22 -12.91
N PHE A 76 7.41 22.87 -14.06
CA PHE A 76 8.07 22.82 -15.36
C PHE A 76 7.64 23.96 -16.31
N ASP A 77 6.63 24.76 -15.94
CA ASP A 77 6.05 25.82 -16.81
C ASP A 77 7.06 26.94 -17.18
N HIS A 78 8.17 27.05 -16.45
CA HIS A 78 9.22 28.05 -16.66
C HIS A 78 10.57 27.46 -17.07
N MET A 79 10.62 26.15 -17.35
CA MET A 79 11.83 25.49 -17.80
C MET A 79 11.95 25.52 -19.31
N ASP A 80 13.15 25.78 -19.82
CA ASP A 80 13.42 25.62 -21.24
C ASP A 80 13.69 24.15 -21.62
N LEU A 81 13.74 23.86 -22.91
CA LEU A 81 13.98 22.50 -23.43
C LEU A 81 15.29 21.90 -22.90
N CYS A 82 16.34 22.71 -22.76
CA CYS A 82 17.64 22.25 -22.26
C CYS A 82 17.55 21.88 -20.77
N GLU A 83 16.87 22.69 -19.97
CA GLU A 83 16.66 22.44 -18.54
C GLU A 83 15.82 21.19 -18.30
N LEU A 84 14.77 20.97 -19.12
CA LEU A 84 13.96 19.76 -19.09
C LEU A 84 14.77 18.51 -19.45
N GLU A 85 15.64 18.58 -20.46
CA GLU A 85 16.53 17.47 -20.83
C GLU A 85 17.51 17.13 -19.70
N LEU A 86 18.05 18.14 -19.01
CA LEU A 86 18.93 17.95 -17.87
C LEU A 86 18.20 17.30 -16.68
N ASP A 87 16.97 17.73 -16.35
CA ASP A 87 16.17 17.12 -15.27
C ASP A 87 15.83 15.64 -15.56
N VAL A 88 15.50 15.31 -16.81
CA VAL A 88 15.26 13.92 -17.23
C VAL A 88 16.54 13.08 -17.10
N GLN A 89 17.69 13.60 -17.55
CA GLN A 89 18.97 12.91 -17.42
C GLN A 89 19.35 12.71 -15.95
N GLU A 90 19.14 13.71 -15.09
CA GLU A 90 19.41 13.62 -13.66
C GLU A 90 18.52 12.58 -12.98
N LYS A 91 17.22 12.58 -13.29
CA LYS A 91 16.27 11.58 -12.78
C LYS A 91 16.62 10.17 -13.25
N ALA A 92 17.03 10.01 -14.51
CA ALA A 92 17.51 8.74 -15.03
C ALA A 92 18.78 8.26 -14.29
N GLY A 93 19.72 9.17 -14.02
CA GLY A 93 20.91 8.90 -13.22
C GLY A 93 20.55 8.45 -11.80
N LYS A 94 19.64 9.16 -11.13
CA LYS A 94 19.13 8.80 -9.79
C LYS A 94 18.44 7.42 -9.77
N LEU A 95 17.65 7.10 -10.81
CA LEU A 95 17.02 5.79 -10.94
C LEU A 95 18.04 4.67 -11.12
N ASN A 96 19.03 4.88 -11.99
CA ASN A 96 20.11 3.91 -12.18
C ASN A 96 20.92 3.68 -10.90
N GLN A 97 21.23 4.76 -10.18
CA GLN A 97 21.90 4.68 -8.88
C GLN A 97 21.08 3.86 -7.88
N LYS A 98 19.78 4.13 -7.76
CA LYS A 98 18.87 3.34 -6.91
C LYS A 98 18.77 1.87 -7.34
N ALA A 99 18.79 1.60 -8.64
CA ALA A 99 18.76 0.23 -9.15
C ALA A 99 20.02 -0.55 -8.76
N ILE A 100 21.19 0.10 -8.82
CA ILE A 100 22.46 -0.47 -8.36
C ILE A 100 22.42 -0.73 -6.85
N GLU A 101 21.96 0.23 -6.06
CA GLU A 101 21.80 0.08 -4.62
C GLU A 101 20.87 -1.08 -4.26
N PHE A 102 19.73 -1.19 -4.94
CA PHE A 102 18.78 -2.28 -4.74
C PHE A 102 19.38 -3.64 -5.11
N LYS A 103 20.14 -3.70 -6.20
CA LYS A 103 20.84 -4.92 -6.60
C LYS A 103 21.88 -5.33 -5.55
N ASN A 104 22.71 -4.39 -5.09
CA ASN A 104 23.70 -4.64 -4.04
C ASN A 104 23.04 -5.10 -2.74
N LEU A 105 21.88 -4.51 -2.39
CA LEU A 105 21.09 -4.97 -1.24
C LEU A 105 20.61 -6.40 -1.44
N SER A 106 20.06 -6.73 -2.61
CA SER A 106 19.61 -8.09 -2.95
C SER A 106 20.76 -9.10 -2.88
N ASP A 107 21.93 -8.75 -3.41
CA ASP A 107 23.12 -9.60 -3.38
C ASP A 107 23.61 -9.81 -1.93
N ASN A 108 23.60 -8.76 -1.10
CA ASN A 108 23.90 -8.87 0.32
C ASN A 108 22.90 -9.76 1.07
N VAL A 109 21.60 -9.64 0.77
CA VAL A 109 20.57 -10.50 1.38
C VAL A 109 20.79 -11.96 0.98
N HIS A 110 21.16 -12.24 -0.27
CA HIS A 110 21.50 -13.60 -0.70
C HIS A 110 22.76 -14.14 -0.02
N HIS A 111 23.76 -13.30 0.25
CA HIS A 111 24.93 -13.68 1.04
C HIS A 111 24.58 -14.01 2.51
N VAL A 112 23.62 -13.32 3.11
CA VAL A 112 23.25 -13.53 4.52
C VAL A 112 22.35 -14.76 4.76
N ASN A 113 21.96 -15.51 3.72
CA ASN A 113 21.12 -16.70 3.88
C ASN A 113 21.84 -17.92 4.52
N ASP A 114 23.17 -17.92 4.59
CA ASP A 114 23.93 -18.98 5.27
C ASP A 114 24.66 -18.41 6.48
N MET A 115 24.39 -18.97 7.67
CA MET A 115 25.05 -18.61 8.93
C MET A 115 26.58 -18.72 8.86
N LYS A 116 27.12 -19.52 7.93
CA LYS A 116 28.56 -19.62 7.69
C LYS A 116 29.18 -18.34 7.13
N GLN A 117 28.41 -17.49 6.46
CA GLN A 117 28.89 -16.24 5.85
C GLN A 117 28.98 -15.09 6.86
N LEU A 118 28.32 -15.20 8.01
CA LEU A 118 28.39 -14.21 9.09
C LEU A 118 29.79 -14.16 9.71
N SER A 119 30.18 -13.01 10.23
CA SER A 119 31.36 -12.87 11.09
C SER A 119 31.18 -13.65 12.41
N GLY A 120 32.27 -13.96 13.10
CA GLY A 120 32.23 -14.60 14.43
C GLY A 120 31.35 -13.82 15.42
N GLY A 121 31.52 -12.50 15.48
CA GLY A 121 30.72 -11.63 16.33
C GLY A 121 29.25 -11.55 15.92
N GLU A 122 28.97 -11.51 14.61
CA GLU A 122 27.60 -11.48 14.07
C GLU A 122 26.83 -12.77 14.37
N ARG A 123 27.50 -13.93 14.27
CA ARG A 123 26.91 -15.21 14.69
C ARG A 123 26.58 -15.21 16.17
N SER A 124 27.51 -14.80 17.03
CA SER A 124 27.27 -14.72 18.47
C SER A 124 26.14 -13.75 18.81
N PHE A 125 26.07 -12.60 18.12
CA PHE A 125 25.02 -11.60 18.34
C PHE A 125 23.65 -12.13 17.94
N THR A 126 23.57 -12.79 16.79
CA THR A 126 22.35 -13.44 16.30
C THR A 126 21.89 -14.54 17.26
N GLN A 127 22.83 -15.34 17.78
CA GLN A 127 22.54 -16.40 18.74
C GLN A 127 21.98 -15.85 20.07
N VAL A 128 22.59 -14.80 20.62
CA VAL A 128 22.10 -14.15 21.85
C VAL A 128 20.70 -13.56 21.62
N SER A 129 20.50 -12.85 20.51
CA SER A 129 19.21 -12.25 20.15
C SER A 129 18.10 -13.31 20.03
N LEU A 130 18.40 -14.43 19.39
CA LEU A 130 17.47 -15.56 19.28
C LEU A 130 17.17 -16.19 20.65
N LEU A 131 18.18 -16.38 21.50
CA LEU A 131 17.99 -16.92 22.84
C LEU A 131 17.08 -16.00 23.67
N MET A 132 17.25 -14.69 23.56
CA MET A 132 16.40 -13.71 24.26
C MET A 132 14.96 -13.78 23.78
N ALA A 133 14.72 -13.81 22.46
CA ALA A 133 13.38 -13.93 21.89
C ALA A 133 12.69 -15.23 22.33
N LEU A 134 13.39 -16.37 22.31
CA LEU A 134 12.87 -17.63 22.83
C LEU A 134 12.65 -17.59 24.35
N GLY A 135 13.43 -16.77 25.05
CA GLY A 135 13.34 -16.59 26.49
C GLY A 135 12.09 -15.88 26.97
N GLU A 136 11.46 -15.09 26.11
CA GLU A 136 10.15 -14.50 26.41
C GLU A 136 9.05 -15.56 26.40
N CYS A 137 9.15 -16.58 25.54
CA CYS A 137 8.19 -17.67 25.47
C CYS A 137 8.39 -18.75 26.54
N ILE A 138 9.57 -18.82 27.16
CA ILE A 138 9.95 -19.86 28.12
C ILE A 138 10.05 -19.26 29.52
N GLU A 139 9.09 -19.61 30.38
CA GLU A 139 9.14 -19.24 31.80
C GLU A 139 10.20 -20.08 32.54
N CYS A 140 11.34 -19.46 32.83
CA CYS A 140 12.41 -20.03 33.65
C CYS A 140 12.74 -19.08 34.81
N PRO A 141 12.79 -19.56 36.07
CA PRO A 141 13.09 -18.71 37.23
C PRO A 141 14.56 -18.27 37.30
N PHE A 142 15.45 -19.02 36.65
CA PHE A 142 16.87 -18.69 36.52
C PHE A 142 17.31 -18.83 35.06
N ARG A 143 18.17 -17.92 34.61
CA ARG A 143 18.80 -17.97 33.29
C ARG A 143 20.29 -17.72 33.41
N VAL A 144 21.07 -18.66 32.89
CA VAL A 144 22.53 -18.60 32.91
C VAL A 144 23.03 -18.52 31.48
N MET A 145 23.90 -17.56 31.18
CA MET A 145 24.63 -17.50 29.90
C MET A 145 26.12 -17.49 30.20
N ASP A 146 26.86 -18.36 29.53
CA ASP A 146 28.30 -18.51 29.66
C ASP A 146 28.97 -18.22 28.31
N GLU A 147 30.13 -17.57 28.34
CA GLU A 147 30.99 -17.28 27.18
C GLU A 147 30.26 -16.67 25.95
N PHE A 148 29.17 -15.93 26.18
CA PHE A 148 28.30 -15.44 25.11
C PHE A 148 28.95 -14.39 24.21
N ASP A 149 30.02 -13.74 24.68
CA ASP A 149 30.69 -12.61 24.03
C ASP A 149 32.11 -12.95 23.52
N VAL A 150 32.54 -14.22 23.57
CA VAL A 150 33.92 -14.63 23.21
C VAL A 150 34.33 -14.23 21.79
N PHE A 151 33.40 -14.27 20.83
CA PHE A 151 33.67 -13.90 19.44
C PHE A 151 33.30 -12.45 19.10
N MET A 152 32.80 -11.67 20.07
CA MET A 152 32.40 -10.29 19.84
C MET A 152 33.57 -9.33 20.03
N ASP A 153 33.62 -8.28 19.21
CA ASP A 153 34.50 -7.15 19.44
C ASP A 153 33.96 -6.23 20.56
N SER A 154 34.73 -5.22 20.95
CA SER A 154 34.36 -4.33 22.07
C SER A 154 33.04 -3.60 21.85
N ILE A 155 32.74 -3.21 20.61
CA ILE A 155 31.52 -2.49 20.26
C ILE A 155 30.30 -3.41 20.37
N ASN A 156 30.32 -4.57 19.70
CA ASN A 156 29.19 -5.49 19.74
C ASN A 156 29.01 -6.10 21.13
N ARG A 157 30.09 -6.34 21.88
CA ARG A 157 30.03 -6.79 23.27
C ARG A 157 29.30 -5.76 24.15
N THR A 158 29.64 -4.49 24.03
CA THR A 158 28.99 -3.42 24.81
C THR A 158 27.49 -3.33 24.50
N LEU A 159 27.12 -3.44 23.22
CA LEU A 159 25.71 -3.45 22.80
C LEU A 159 24.96 -4.67 23.33
N THR A 160 25.54 -5.86 23.22
CA THR A 160 24.94 -7.12 23.70
C THR A 160 24.77 -7.12 25.21
N LEU A 161 25.77 -6.64 25.97
CA LEU A 161 25.67 -6.49 27.41
C LEU A 161 24.55 -5.54 27.82
N LYS A 162 24.43 -4.39 27.16
CA LYS A 162 23.32 -3.45 27.41
C LYS A 162 21.97 -4.10 27.19
N LEU A 163 21.79 -4.79 26.06
CA LEU A 163 20.57 -5.51 25.73
C LEU A 163 20.22 -6.56 26.81
N LEU A 164 21.19 -7.39 27.20
CA LEU A 164 21.00 -8.42 28.23
C LEU A 164 20.63 -7.82 29.60
N ILE A 165 21.30 -6.74 30.00
CA ILE A 165 21.04 -6.04 31.26
C ILE A 165 19.65 -5.39 31.25
N GLU A 166 19.25 -4.77 30.13
CA GLU A 166 17.93 -4.16 29.99
C GLU A 166 16.82 -5.22 30.09
N THR A 167 16.95 -6.35 29.40
CA THR A 167 15.98 -7.44 29.51
C THR A 167 15.94 -8.04 30.92
N ALA A 168 17.09 -8.21 31.56
CA ALA A 168 17.14 -8.68 32.95
C ALA A 168 16.46 -7.71 33.93
N LYS A 169 16.53 -6.39 33.67
CA LYS A 169 15.85 -5.37 34.48
C LYS A 169 14.35 -5.35 34.28
N THR A 170 13.88 -5.61 33.06
CA THR A 170 12.44 -5.69 32.75
C THR A 170 11.81 -6.91 33.41
N GLU A 171 12.52 -8.04 33.45
CA GLU A 171 12.05 -9.32 33.98
C GLU A 171 12.42 -9.51 35.46
N ALA A 172 11.90 -8.66 36.36
CA ALA A 172 12.28 -8.62 37.78
C ALA A 172 12.00 -9.91 38.59
N THR A 173 11.18 -10.83 38.05
CA THR A 173 10.86 -12.12 38.69
C THR A 173 11.87 -13.23 38.35
N LYS A 174 12.80 -12.98 37.41
CA LYS A 174 13.76 -13.96 36.92
C LYS A 174 15.18 -13.57 37.32
N GLN A 175 15.99 -14.55 37.72
CA GLN A 175 17.41 -14.32 38.03
C GLN A 175 18.27 -14.56 36.80
N PHE A 176 19.10 -13.58 36.43
CA PHE A 176 20.07 -13.70 35.34
C PHE A 176 21.49 -13.82 35.90
N ILE A 177 22.23 -14.81 35.41
CA ILE A 177 23.64 -15.04 35.73
C ILE A 177 24.42 -15.02 34.42
N PHE A 178 25.37 -14.10 34.32
CA PHE A 178 26.24 -13.97 33.16
C PHE A 178 27.66 -14.32 33.56
N VAL A 179 28.26 -15.27 32.85
CA VAL A 179 29.66 -15.68 33.02
C VAL A 179 30.39 -15.31 31.74
N THR A 180 31.47 -14.56 31.87
CA THR A 180 32.31 -14.17 30.74
C THR A 180 33.78 -14.14 31.15
N PRO A 181 34.70 -14.62 30.30
CA PRO A 181 36.14 -14.48 30.52
C PRO A 181 36.65 -13.07 30.21
N ASN A 182 35.82 -12.23 29.58
CA ASN A 182 36.19 -10.89 29.16
C ASN A 182 35.97 -9.85 30.27
N ASP A 183 36.87 -8.86 30.34
CA ASP A 183 36.76 -7.77 31.30
C ASP A 183 35.61 -6.81 30.93
N LEU A 184 34.90 -6.32 31.94
CA LEU A 184 33.70 -5.46 31.81
C LEU A 184 34.01 -3.96 31.76
N ARG A 185 35.28 -3.59 31.52
CA ARG A 185 35.75 -2.20 31.51
C ARG A 185 35.29 -1.41 30.30
#